data_AF-A5TUS7-F1
#
_entry.id   AF-A5TUS7-F1
#
_cell.length_a   1.000
_cell.length_b   1.000
_cell.length_c   1.000
_cell.angle_alpha   90.00
_cell.angle_beta   90.00
_cell.angle_gamma   90.00
#
_symmetry.space_group_name_H-M   'P 1'
#
loop_
_entity.id
_entity.type
_entity.pdbx_description
1 polymer ?
#
loop_
_entity_poly.entity_id
_entity_poly.type
_entity_poly.pdbx_seq_one_letter_code
_entity_poly.pdbx_strand_id
1 'polypeptide(L)'
;MFNYFVVKFGLAYIIDLILGDPRWLYHPVIIIGKLISFLEKFLYKAKNKILSGAILNILTLSTTFIVSLLLARAGYVIEIFFLYTTFATKSLADEGKKVYNILKSGDIEKAKKELSYLVSRDTNTLSLDKIIMSVVETIAENTVDGFISPAFFAFIGGFFYTEIFGKVVSLALPFAMTYKAINTLDSMVGYKNEKYIDFGKVSARVDDVANFIPARLTGLIFVPLSSLILGYDFKNSLKAFFRDRNKHSSPNSGQSESAYAGALGIQFGGKISYFGKDYEKQKIGDKLKEFDYEDIKKAVNILYVVSLIATISFIMLSIIIVLLG
;
A
#
# COMPACT_ATOMS: atom_id res chain seq x y z
N MET A 1 -9.20 -17.93 -21.15
CA MET A 1 -8.49 -16.64 -20.98
C MET A 1 -8.29 -16.30 -19.50
N PHE A 2 -9.33 -16.45 -18.67
CA PHE A 2 -9.23 -16.36 -17.21
C PHE A 2 -8.31 -17.39 -16.53
N ASN A 3 -8.18 -18.61 -17.08
CA ASN A 3 -7.23 -19.60 -16.55
C ASN A 3 -5.78 -19.07 -16.49
N TYR A 4 -5.44 -18.06 -17.29
CA TYR A 4 -4.13 -17.42 -17.25
C TYR A 4 -4.01 -16.33 -16.18
N PHE A 5 -5.12 -15.74 -15.69
CA PHE A 5 -5.06 -14.79 -14.58
C PHE A 5 -4.56 -15.50 -13.31
N VAL A 6 -5.18 -16.64 -12.97
CA VAL A 6 -4.80 -17.44 -11.79
C VAL A 6 -3.31 -17.76 -11.76
N VAL A 7 -2.80 -18.27 -12.89
CA VAL A 7 -1.37 -18.63 -13.01
C VAL A 7 -0.49 -17.39 -12.91
N LYS A 8 -0.79 -16.33 -13.67
CA LYS A 8 0.06 -15.13 -13.69
C LYS A 8 0.10 -14.42 -12.34
N PHE A 9 -1.08 -14.21 -11.74
CA PHE A 9 -1.25 -13.55 -10.46
C PHE A 9 -0.65 -14.36 -9.32
N GLY A 10 -0.90 -15.67 -9.28
CA GLY A 10 -0.31 -16.57 -8.29
C GLY A 10 1.21 -16.65 -8.38
N LEU A 11 1.77 -16.76 -9.58
CA LEU A 11 3.23 -16.73 -9.77
C LEU A 11 3.83 -15.38 -9.37
N ALA A 12 3.22 -14.26 -9.76
CA ALA A 12 3.68 -12.93 -9.35
C ALA A 12 3.72 -12.78 -7.81
N TYR A 13 2.69 -13.27 -7.11
CA TYR A 13 2.65 -13.29 -5.65
C TYR A 13 3.76 -14.17 -5.04
N ILE A 14 3.95 -15.39 -5.56
CA ILE A 14 5.01 -16.29 -5.09
C ILE A 14 6.39 -15.65 -5.29
N ILE A 15 6.61 -14.99 -6.43
CA ILE A 15 7.86 -14.28 -6.71
C ILE A 15 8.07 -13.12 -5.74
N ASP A 16 7.04 -12.34 -5.40
CA ASP A 16 7.10 -11.31 -4.33
C ASP A 16 7.55 -11.95 -3.01
N LEU A 17 6.91 -13.03 -2.56
CA LEU A 17 7.28 -13.69 -1.31
C LEU A 17 8.74 -14.17 -1.25
N ILE A 18 9.31 -14.58 -2.39
CA ILE A 18 10.68 -15.08 -2.48
C ILE A 18 11.69 -13.94 -2.61
N LEU A 19 11.45 -13.00 -3.53
CA LEU A 19 12.44 -11.99 -3.93
C LEU A 19 12.25 -10.64 -3.24
N GLY A 20 11.04 -10.29 -2.80
CA GLY A 20 10.70 -8.94 -2.36
C GLY A 20 11.00 -7.90 -3.44
N ASP A 21 11.57 -6.75 -3.05
CA ASP A 21 12.07 -5.76 -4.00
C ASP A 21 13.62 -5.71 -3.94
N PRO A 22 14.32 -6.45 -4.83
CA PRO A 22 15.77 -6.51 -4.80
C PRO A 22 16.38 -5.14 -5.11
N ARG A 23 17.26 -4.63 -4.24
CA ARG A 23 17.90 -3.31 -4.39
C ARG A 23 18.68 -3.11 -5.70
N TRP A 24 19.10 -4.19 -6.36
CA TRP A 24 19.81 -4.14 -7.65
C TRP A 24 18.85 -3.96 -8.84
N LEU A 25 17.56 -4.23 -8.65
CA LEU A 25 16.56 -4.12 -9.69
C LEU A 25 16.08 -2.68 -9.80
N TYR A 26 16.04 -2.17 -11.02
CA TYR A 26 15.51 -0.83 -11.25
C TYR A 26 13.98 -0.84 -11.24
N HIS A 27 13.39 -0.49 -10.08
CA HIS A 27 11.96 -0.65 -9.85
C HIS A 27 11.11 0.26 -10.76
N PRO A 28 10.03 -0.24 -11.40
CA PRO A 28 9.18 0.55 -12.31
C PRO A 28 8.61 1.83 -11.71
N VAL A 29 8.30 1.82 -10.40
CA VAL A 29 7.85 3.02 -9.66
C VAL A 29 8.86 4.16 -9.74
N ILE A 30 10.17 3.89 -9.81
CA ILE A 30 11.19 4.93 -9.95
C ILE A 30 11.07 5.62 -11.32
N ILE A 31 10.72 4.87 -12.38
CA ILE A 31 10.48 5.43 -13.71
C ILE A 31 9.23 6.31 -13.69
N ILE A 32 8.16 5.85 -13.05
CA ILE A 32 6.94 6.65 -12.86
C ILE A 32 7.25 7.93 -12.09
N GLY A 33 8.03 7.84 -11.00
CA GLY A 33 8.46 9.01 -10.23
C GLY A 33 9.29 10.00 -11.04
N LYS A 34 10.18 9.51 -11.90
CA LYS A 34 10.93 10.36 -12.85
C LYS A 34 10.01 11.06 -13.85
N LEU A 35 9.00 10.37 -14.38
CA LEU A 35 7.99 10.98 -15.25
C LEU A 35 7.24 12.08 -14.50
N ILE A 36 6.80 11.82 -13.27
CA ILE A 36 6.12 12.80 -12.41
C ILE A 36 7.01 14.02 -12.21
N SER A 37 8.25 13.85 -11.74
CA SER A 37 9.18 14.95 -11.52
C SER A 37 9.50 15.73 -12.80
N PHE A 38 9.58 15.06 -13.94
CA PHE A 38 9.78 15.71 -15.22
C PHE A 38 8.58 16.60 -15.57
N LEU A 39 7.36 16.05 -15.56
CA LEU A 39 6.14 16.77 -15.88
C LEU A 39 5.86 17.91 -14.88
N GLU A 40 6.09 17.67 -13.58
CA GLU A 40 5.93 18.65 -12.51
C GLU A 40 6.75 19.92 -12.78
N LYS A 41 8.01 19.79 -13.21
CA LYS A 41 8.89 20.95 -13.50
C LYS A 41 8.27 21.95 -14.50
N PHE A 42 7.48 21.46 -15.45
CA PHE A 42 6.82 22.30 -16.46
C PHE A 42 5.42 22.71 -16.00
N LEU A 43 4.61 21.75 -15.56
CA LEU A 43 3.21 21.98 -15.21
C LEU A 43 3.06 22.84 -13.96
N TYR A 44 3.98 22.73 -13.00
CA TYR A 44 3.95 23.55 -11.79
C TYR A 44 4.15 25.05 -12.08
N LYS A 45 4.69 25.44 -13.24
CA LYS A 45 4.84 26.86 -13.61
C LYS A 45 3.52 27.51 -14.04
N ALA A 46 2.48 26.72 -14.34
CA ALA A 46 1.18 27.24 -14.72
C ALA A 46 0.53 28.03 -13.57
N LYS A 47 -0.30 29.03 -13.92
CA LYS A 47 -1.05 29.84 -12.95
C LYS A 47 -2.10 29.01 -12.20
N ASN A 48 -2.89 28.21 -12.93
CA ASN A 48 -3.91 27.36 -12.34
C ASN A 48 -3.28 26.04 -11.85
N LYS A 49 -3.00 25.96 -10.54
CA LYS A 49 -2.36 24.79 -9.90
C LYS A 49 -3.23 23.55 -9.95
N ILE A 50 -4.54 23.68 -9.70
CA ILE A 50 -5.46 22.53 -9.71
C ILE A 50 -5.54 21.91 -11.11
N LEU A 51 -5.72 22.73 -12.16
CA LEU A 51 -5.81 22.23 -13.53
C LEU A 51 -4.48 21.60 -13.99
N SER A 52 -3.35 22.24 -13.72
CA SER A 52 -2.04 21.70 -14.10
C SER A 52 -1.70 20.42 -13.33
N GLY A 53 -2.11 20.30 -12.07
CA GLY A 53 -2.06 19.07 -11.29
C GLY A 53 -2.95 17.96 -11.85
N ALA A 54 -4.16 18.31 -12.31
CA ALA A 54 -5.06 17.36 -12.99
C ALA A 54 -4.43 16.82 -14.28
N ILE A 55 -3.80 17.70 -15.07
CA ILE A 55 -3.08 17.32 -16.29
C ILE A 55 -1.90 16.39 -15.94
N LEU A 56 -1.12 16.70 -14.90
CA LEU A 56 -0.04 15.83 -14.42
C LEU A 56 -0.55 14.43 -14.11
N ASN A 57 -1.64 14.36 -13.35
CA ASN A 57 -2.28 13.10 -12.98
C ASN A 57 -2.72 12.31 -14.23
N ILE A 58 -3.51 12.93 -15.11
CA ILE A 58 -4.02 12.27 -16.34
C ILE A 58 -2.88 11.77 -17.23
N LEU A 59 -1.86 12.60 -17.48
CA LEU A 59 -0.73 12.21 -18.32
C LEU A 59 0.07 11.05 -17.73
N THR A 60 0.33 11.08 -16.41
CA THR A 60 1.07 10.02 -15.73
C THR A 60 0.30 8.70 -15.74
N LEU A 61 -0.99 8.73 -15.40
CA LEU A 61 -1.84 7.54 -15.37
C LEU A 61 -2.03 6.96 -16.77
N SER A 62 -2.33 7.79 -17.76
CA SER A 62 -2.53 7.35 -19.15
C SER A 62 -1.25 6.75 -19.73
N THR A 63 -0.09 7.39 -19.49
CA THR A 63 1.21 6.87 -19.95
C THR A 63 1.52 5.54 -19.28
N THR A 64 1.34 5.44 -17.97
CA THR A 64 1.59 4.18 -17.23
C THR A 64 0.67 3.06 -17.72
N PHE A 65 -0.61 3.35 -17.93
CA PHE A 65 -1.59 2.41 -18.45
C PHE A 65 -1.19 1.89 -19.84
N ILE A 66 -0.89 2.78 -20.78
CA ILE A 66 -0.52 2.42 -22.15
C ILE A 66 0.76 1.60 -22.19
N VAL A 67 1.81 2.03 -21.47
CA VAL A 67 3.07 1.29 -21.41
C VAL A 67 2.86 -0.10 -20.81
N SER A 68 2.12 -0.21 -19.71
CA SER A 68 1.81 -1.49 -19.06
C SER A 68 0.98 -2.41 -19.95
N LEU A 69 0.12 -1.85 -20.79
CA LEU A 69 -0.68 -2.58 -21.77
C LEU A 69 0.20 -3.16 -22.89
N LEU A 70 1.19 -2.41 -23.37
CA LEU A 70 2.18 -2.89 -24.32
C LEU A 70 3.09 -3.98 -23.71
N LEU A 71 3.46 -3.85 -22.43
CA LEU A 71 4.22 -4.86 -21.68
C LEU A 71 3.42 -6.15 -21.49
N ALA A 72 2.14 -6.06 -21.12
CA ALA A 72 1.25 -7.22 -21.02
C ALA A 72 1.10 -7.94 -22.38
N ARG A 73 1.08 -7.18 -23.47
CA ARG A 73 1.06 -7.73 -24.84
C ARG A 73 2.35 -8.47 -25.19
N ALA A 74 3.50 -8.04 -24.68
CA ALA A 74 4.81 -8.56 -25.07
C ALA A 74 5.00 -10.05 -24.70
N GLY A 75 4.37 -10.53 -23.62
CA GLY A 75 4.35 -11.95 -23.27
C GLY A 75 4.04 -12.21 -21.81
N TYR A 76 3.66 -13.44 -21.49
CA TYR A 76 3.24 -13.80 -20.13
C TYR A 76 4.35 -13.66 -19.10
N VAL A 77 5.60 -13.97 -19.45
CA VAL A 77 6.76 -13.82 -18.55
C VAL A 77 6.97 -12.35 -18.18
N ILE A 78 6.87 -11.45 -19.17
CA ILE A 78 6.99 -10.01 -18.96
C ILE A 78 5.84 -9.52 -18.08
N GLU A 79 4.61 -9.97 -18.37
CA GLU A 79 3.45 -9.59 -17.58
C GLU A 79 3.54 -10.04 -16.12
N ILE A 80 3.97 -11.28 -15.87
CA ILE A 80 4.20 -11.83 -14.52
C ILE A 80 5.26 -11.01 -13.79
N PHE A 81 6.38 -10.72 -14.45
CA PHE A 81 7.46 -9.92 -13.88
C PHE A 81 6.95 -8.54 -13.44
N PHE A 82 6.24 -7.82 -14.31
CA PHE A 82 5.72 -6.50 -13.93
C PHE A 82 4.59 -6.57 -12.91
N LEU A 83 3.74 -7.60 -12.91
CA LEU A 83 2.76 -7.80 -11.84
C LEU A 83 3.45 -8.01 -10.49
N TYR A 84 4.51 -8.81 -10.45
CA TYR A 84 5.33 -9.02 -9.26
C TYR A 84 5.84 -7.68 -8.70
N THR A 85 6.33 -6.77 -9.54
CA THR A 85 6.81 -5.44 -9.10
C THR A 85 5.71 -4.53 -8.53
N THR A 86 4.43 -4.90 -8.66
CA THR A 86 3.34 -4.14 -8.03
C THR A 86 3.07 -4.58 -6.59
N PHE A 87 3.55 -5.75 -6.18
CA PHE A 87 3.35 -6.32 -4.85
C PHE A 87 4.56 -6.04 -3.95
N ALA A 88 4.30 -5.70 -2.69
CA ALA A 88 5.32 -5.32 -1.72
C ALA A 88 5.21 -6.08 -0.40
N THR A 89 4.64 -7.30 -0.39
CA THR A 89 4.42 -8.05 0.86
C THR A 89 5.74 -8.34 1.55
N LYS A 90 6.71 -8.88 0.79
CA LYS A 90 7.98 -9.32 1.32
C LYS A 90 8.90 -8.15 1.64
N SER A 91 8.96 -7.13 0.79
CA SER A 91 9.75 -5.92 1.05
C SER A 91 9.24 -5.19 2.29
N LEU A 92 7.93 -5.00 2.45
CA LEU A 92 7.34 -4.39 3.64
C LEU A 92 7.63 -5.20 4.91
N ALA A 93 7.51 -6.53 4.83
CA ALA A 93 7.86 -7.41 5.93
C ALA A 93 9.35 -7.33 6.30
N ASP A 94 10.24 -7.23 5.32
CA ASP A 94 11.68 -7.14 5.53
C ASP A 94 12.06 -5.79 6.15
N GLU A 95 11.44 -4.67 5.73
CA GLU A 95 11.63 -3.38 6.39
C GLU A 95 11.19 -3.40 7.86
N GLY A 96 10.03 -3.97 8.17
CA GLY A 96 9.59 -4.16 9.55
C GLY A 96 10.56 -5.03 10.36
N LYS A 97 11.04 -6.14 9.78
CA LYS A 97 12.00 -7.05 10.43
C LYS A 97 13.36 -6.41 10.68
N LYS A 98 13.83 -5.51 9.81
CA LYS A 98 15.07 -4.75 10.05
C LYS A 98 14.96 -3.93 11.32
N VAL A 99 13.90 -3.14 11.46
CA VAL A 99 13.69 -2.31 12.67
C VAL A 99 13.51 -3.21 13.90
N TYR A 100 12.75 -4.30 13.80
CA TYR A 100 12.63 -5.30 14.87
C TYR A 100 13.99 -5.83 15.34
N ASN A 101 14.86 -6.24 14.42
CA ASN A 101 16.17 -6.81 14.76
C ASN A 101 17.08 -5.76 15.41
N ILE A 102 17.04 -4.51 14.94
CA ILE A 102 17.80 -3.40 15.53
C ILE A 102 17.31 -3.13 16.96
N LEU A 103 15.99 -3.03 17.17
CA LEU A 103 15.41 -2.83 18.50
C LEU A 103 15.75 -3.99 19.45
N LYS A 104 15.70 -5.22 18.96
CA LYS A 104 16.08 -6.42 19.73
C LYS A 104 17.55 -6.41 20.17
N SER A 105 18.43 -5.78 19.40
CA SER A 105 19.84 -5.56 19.79
C SER A 105 20.06 -4.41 20.77
N GLY A 106 19.03 -3.62 21.10
CA GLY A 106 19.11 -2.49 22.02
C GLY A 106 19.60 -1.17 21.40
N ASP A 107 19.81 -1.11 20.08
CA ASP A 107 20.35 0.07 19.39
C ASP A 107 19.22 1.02 18.93
N ILE A 108 18.73 1.82 19.87
CA ILE A 108 17.61 2.75 19.63
C ILE A 108 17.96 3.84 18.60
N GLU A 109 19.19 4.36 18.62
CA GLU A 109 19.60 5.42 17.70
C GLU A 109 19.65 4.92 16.25
N LYS A 110 20.14 3.69 16.04
CA LYS A 110 20.05 3.05 14.73
C LYS A 110 18.62 2.76 14.32
N ALA A 111 17.73 2.41 15.26
CA ALA A 111 16.31 2.21 14.96
C ALA A 111 15.63 3.51 14.51
N LYS A 112 15.93 4.65 15.15
CA LYS A 112 15.43 5.97 14.73
C LYS A 112 15.91 6.34 13.32
N LYS A 113 17.18 6.04 13.02
CA LYS A 113 17.74 6.25 11.68
C LYS A 113 17.05 5.37 10.65
N GLU A 114 16.87 4.08 10.92
CA GLU A 114 16.19 3.17 9.99
C GLU A 114 14.72 3.60 9.78
N LEU A 115 14.02 3.96 10.86
CA LEU A 115 12.65 4.47 10.80
C LEU A 115 12.54 5.74 9.93
N SER A 116 13.56 6.60 9.91
CA SER A 116 13.54 7.83 9.09
C SER A 116 13.45 7.56 7.58
N TYR A 117 13.82 6.35 7.14
CA TYR A 117 13.65 5.92 5.76
C TYR A 117 12.23 5.40 5.47
N LEU A 118 11.41 5.15 6.50
CA LEU A 118 10.06 4.60 6.39
C LEU A 118 8.96 5.63 6.60
N VAL A 119 9.24 6.72 7.34
CA VAL A 119 8.24 7.72 7.70
C VAL A 119 8.69 9.13 7.37
N SER A 120 7.72 10.01 7.12
CA SER A 120 7.94 11.43 6.82
C SER A 120 7.93 12.34 8.06
N ARG A 121 7.82 11.78 9.27
CA ARG A 121 7.81 12.49 10.57
C ARG A 121 9.20 12.54 11.20
N ASP A 122 9.41 13.47 12.13
CA ASP A 122 10.69 13.59 12.84
C ASP A 122 10.93 12.36 13.74
N THR A 123 12.02 11.64 13.52
CA THR A 123 12.31 10.39 14.26
C THR A 123 13.31 10.54 15.41
N ASN A 124 14.13 11.58 15.39
CA ASN A 124 15.26 11.74 16.31
C ASN A 124 14.84 11.85 17.79
N THR A 125 13.64 12.36 18.05
CA THR A 125 13.08 12.58 19.40
C THR A 125 12.11 11.49 19.85
N LEU A 126 11.91 10.43 19.06
CA LEU A 126 10.92 9.40 19.38
C LEU A 126 11.37 8.49 20.52
N SER A 127 10.44 8.21 21.44
CA SER A 127 10.59 7.13 22.43
C SER A 127 10.50 5.76 21.76
N LEU A 128 10.94 4.70 22.46
CA LEU A 128 10.85 3.31 21.99
C LEU A 128 9.42 2.95 21.54
N ASP A 129 8.42 3.26 22.37
CA ASP A 129 7.00 3.01 22.05
C ASP A 129 6.58 3.71 20.76
N LYS A 130 7.05 4.94 20.54
CA LYS A 130 6.72 5.70 19.33
C LYS A 130 7.41 5.17 18.09
N ILE A 131 8.61 4.59 18.23
CA ILE A 131 9.28 3.88 17.13
C ILE A 131 8.46 2.64 16.76
N ILE A 132 8.13 1.79 17.73
CA ILE A 132 7.34 0.55 17.52
C ILE A 132 5.98 0.90 16.92
N MET A 133 5.26 1.85 17.51
CA MET A 133 3.98 2.35 17.01
C MET A 133 4.10 2.80 15.56
N SER A 134 5.12 3.58 15.22
CA SER A 134 5.31 4.10 13.86
C SER A 134 5.55 3.00 12.84
N VAL A 135 6.34 1.98 13.18
CA VAL A 135 6.57 0.82 12.29
C VAL A 135 5.29 0.04 12.08
N VAL A 136 4.52 -0.23 13.14
CA VAL A 136 3.27 -0.98 13.03
C VAL A 136 2.20 -0.19 12.27
N GLU A 137 2.09 1.12 12.50
CA GLU A 137 1.22 2.04 11.75
C GLU A 137 1.57 2.00 10.26
N THR A 138 2.87 2.09 9.92
CA THR A 138 3.34 1.98 8.53
C THR A 138 3.04 0.62 7.90
N ILE A 139 3.21 -0.49 8.62
CA ILE A 139 2.84 -1.83 8.10
C ILE A 139 1.32 -1.92 7.87
N ALA A 140 0.51 -1.40 8.80
CA ALA A 140 -0.94 -1.45 8.69
C ALA A 140 -1.46 -0.66 7.48
N GLU A 141 -0.93 0.55 7.26
CA GLU A 141 -1.24 1.39 6.10
C GLU A 141 -0.76 0.73 4.80
N ASN A 142 0.52 0.35 4.73
CA ASN A 142 1.11 -0.21 3.51
C ASN A 142 0.68 -1.65 3.21
N THR A 143 -0.02 -2.34 4.11
CA THR A 143 -0.73 -3.59 3.77
C THR A 143 -1.76 -3.33 2.68
N VAL A 144 -2.43 -2.17 2.73
CA VAL A 144 -3.40 -1.75 1.72
C VAL A 144 -2.65 -1.34 0.45
N ASP A 145 -1.78 -0.33 0.56
CA ASP A 145 -1.17 0.30 -0.62
C ASP A 145 -0.10 -0.56 -1.31
N GLY A 146 0.62 -1.35 -0.54
CA GLY A 146 1.70 -2.21 -1.00
C GLY A 146 1.22 -3.54 -1.57
N PHE A 147 0.03 -4.01 -1.18
CA PHE A 147 -0.43 -5.34 -1.61
C PHE A 147 -1.92 -5.40 -1.97
N ILE A 148 -2.84 -5.08 -1.05
CA ILE A 148 -4.26 -5.35 -1.28
C ILE A 148 -4.81 -4.53 -2.46
N SER A 149 -4.46 -3.26 -2.56
CA SER A 149 -4.91 -2.41 -3.66
C SER A 149 -4.34 -2.80 -5.02
N PRO A 150 -3.01 -2.99 -5.21
CA PRO A 150 -2.51 -3.46 -6.51
C PRO A 150 -3.06 -4.85 -6.87
N ALA A 151 -3.22 -5.75 -5.89
CA ALA A 151 -3.84 -7.06 -6.10
C ALA A 151 -5.32 -6.96 -6.50
N PHE A 152 -6.08 -6.08 -5.85
CA PHE A 152 -7.48 -5.82 -6.17
C PHE A 152 -7.62 -5.26 -7.59
N PHE A 153 -6.80 -4.28 -7.98
CA PHE A 153 -6.84 -3.74 -9.34
C PHE A 153 -6.36 -4.75 -10.39
N ALA A 154 -5.37 -5.59 -10.08
CA ALA A 154 -4.99 -6.71 -10.94
C ALA A 154 -6.17 -7.67 -11.17
N PHE A 155 -6.88 -8.03 -10.09
CA PHE A 155 -8.08 -8.87 -10.13
C PHE A 155 -9.18 -8.25 -10.99
N ILE A 156 -9.56 -6.99 -10.72
CA ILE A 156 -10.58 -6.28 -11.50
C ILE A 156 -10.17 -6.17 -12.98
N GLY A 157 -8.93 -5.79 -13.26
CA GLY A 157 -8.39 -5.71 -14.61
C GLY A 157 -8.36 -7.07 -15.33
N GLY A 158 -8.27 -8.17 -14.59
CA GLY A 158 -8.35 -9.54 -15.10
C GLY A 158 -9.69 -9.88 -15.76
N PHE A 159 -10.76 -9.14 -15.45
CA PHE A 159 -12.07 -9.30 -16.10
C PHE A 159 -12.20 -8.52 -17.41
N PHE A 160 -11.28 -7.60 -17.68
CA PHE A 160 -11.33 -6.77 -18.88
C PHE A 160 -10.23 -7.17 -19.86
N TYR A 161 -10.58 -7.14 -21.14
CA TYR A 161 -9.70 -7.49 -22.24
C TYR A 161 -9.85 -6.48 -23.36
N THR A 162 -8.79 -6.28 -24.11
CA THR A 162 -8.79 -5.46 -25.31
C THR A 162 -7.98 -6.15 -26.40
N GLU A 163 -8.26 -5.83 -27.65
CA GLU A 163 -7.50 -6.33 -28.79
C GLU A 163 -6.55 -5.25 -29.30
N ILE A 164 -5.27 -5.59 -29.41
CA ILE A 164 -4.22 -4.68 -29.87
C ILE A 164 -3.39 -5.37 -30.94
N PHE A 165 -3.50 -4.88 -32.17
CA PHE A 165 -2.81 -5.44 -33.35
C PHE A 165 -3.03 -6.95 -33.48
N GLY A 166 -4.29 -7.41 -33.40
CA GLY A 166 -4.67 -8.82 -33.57
C GLY A 166 -4.39 -9.72 -32.36
N LYS A 167 -3.95 -9.17 -31.22
CA LYS A 167 -3.70 -9.94 -29.99
C LYS A 167 -4.62 -9.47 -28.87
N VAL A 168 -5.33 -10.41 -28.25
CA VAL A 168 -6.12 -10.14 -27.04
C VAL A 168 -5.20 -10.00 -25.84
N VAL A 169 -5.36 -8.92 -25.09
CA VAL A 169 -4.53 -8.54 -23.94
C VAL A 169 -5.43 -8.31 -22.73
N SER A 170 -5.09 -8.91 -21.58
CA SER A 170 -5.77 -8.69 -20.31
C SER A 170 -5.38 -7.33 -19.73
N LEU A 171 -6.32 -6.66 -19.05
CA LEU A 171 -6.06 -5.38 -18.39
C LEU A 171 -5.59 -5.54 -16.93
N ALA A 172 -5.29 -6.75 -16.46
CA ALA A 172 -4.80 -7.01 -15.10
C ALA A 172 -3.54 -6.18 -14.77
N LEU A 173 -2.48 -6.31 -15.58
CA LEU A 173 -1.25 -5.54 -15.38
C LEU A 173 -1.47 -4.01 -15.52
N PRO A 174 -2.13 -3.50 -16.58
CA PRO A 174 -2.45 -2.08 -16.71
C PRO A 174 -3.18 -1.49 -15.50
N PHE A 175 -4.12 -2.21 -14.90
CA PHE A 175 -4.85 -1.75 -13.73
C PHE A 175 -3.95 -1.70 -12.49
N ALA A 176 -3.18 -2.77 -12.23
CA ALA A 176 -2.25 -2.84 -11.09
C ALA A 176 -1.16 -1.76 -11.16
N MET A 177 -0.55 -1.58 -12.32
CA MET A 177 0.49 -0.56 -12.53
C MET A 177 -0.06 0.86 -12.48
N THR A 178 -1.26 1.10 -13.03
CA THR A 178 -1.92 2.40 -12.90
C THR A 178 -2.22 2.72 -11.44
N TYR A 179 -2.65 1.74 -10.64
CA TYR A 179 -2.78 1.93 -9.20
C TYR A 179 -1.44 2.32 -8.55
N LYS A 180 -0.34 1.64 -8.88
CA LYS A 180 0.98 2.05 -8.39
C LYS A 180 1.35 3.47 -8.80
N ALA A 181 0.95 3.92 -9.99
CA ALA A 181 1.13 5.32 -10.40
C ALA A 181 0.26 6.29 -9.59
N ILE A 182 -0.99 5.94 -9.26
CA ILE A 182 -1.86 6.73 -8.36
C ILE A 182 -1.18 6.91 -7.00
N ASN A 183 -0.76 5.81 -6.37
CA ASN A 183 -0.10 5.84 -5.07
C ASN A 183 1.24 6.59 -5.09
N THR A 184 1.99 6.49 -6.20
CA THR A 184 3.24 7.26 -6.38
C THR A 184 2.98 8.75 -6.53
N LEU A 185 1.94 9.14 -7.28
CA LEU A 185 1.53 10.54 -7.42
C LEU A 185 1.15 11.13 -6.06
N ASP A 186 0.36 10.42 -5.25
CA ASP A 186 0.02 10.89 -3.91
C ASP A 186 1.26 11.03 -3.02
N SER A 187 2.13 10.02 -3.01
CA SER A 187 3.37 10.03 -2.21
C SER A 187 4.36 11.13 -2.61
N MET A 188 4.32 11.65 -3.85
CA MET A 188 5.25 12.67 -4.35
C MET A 188 4.67 14.08 -4.33
N VAL A 189 3.40 14.24 -4.70
CA VAL A 189 2.76 15.56 -4.84
C VAL A 189 1.49 15.72 -4.00
N GLY A 190 1.03 14.71 -3.26
CA GLY A 190 -0.20 14.76 -2.46
C GLY A 190 -0.10 15.49 -1.11
N TYR A 191 1.09 15.92 -0.71
CA TYR A 191 1.31 16.57 0.59
C TYR A 191 0.50 17.86 0.78
N LYS A 192 -0.07 18.04 1.98
CA LYS A 192 -0.75 19.27 2.40
C LYS A 192 0.25 20.34 2.85
N ASN A 193 1.09 20.80 1.92
CA ASN A 193 2.03 21.91 2.13
C ASN A 193 1.76 23.05 1.13
N GLU A 194 2.41 24.20 1.33
CA GLU A 194 2.21 25.40 0.50
C GLU A 194 2.43 25.13 -1.00
N LYS A 195 3.37 24.25 -1.34
CA LYS A 195 3.68 23.90 -2.72
C LYS A 195 2.56 23.08 -3.36
N TYR A 196 2.00 22.11 -2.64
CA TYR A 196 1.19 21.05 -3.22
C TYR A 196 -0.29 21.05 -2.84
N ILE A 197 -0.73 21.92 -1.92
CA ILE A 197 -2.13 21.94 -1.45
C ILE A 197 -3.16 22.03 -2.58
N ASP A 198 -2.87 22.78 -3.65
CA ASP A 198 -3.71 22.88 -4.83
C ASP A 198 -3.23 22.00 -5.99
N PHE A 199 -1.92 21.93 -6.22
CA PHE A 199 -1.35 21.18 -7.34
C PHE A 199 -1.53 19.65 -7.16
N GLY A 200 -1.35 19.15 -5.95
CA GLY A 200 -1.52 17.74 -5.58
C GLY A 200 -2.94 17.27 -5.35
N LYS A 201 -3.90 18.20 -5.31
CA LYS A 201 -5.28 17.94 -4.84
C LYS A 201 -5.99 16.84 -5.63
N VAL A 202 -5.76 16.77 -6.94
CA VAL A 202 -6.36 15.74 -7.79
C VAL A 202 -5.72 14.38 -7.52
N SER A 203 -4.40 14.31 -7.43
CA SER A 203 -3.68 13.07 -7.10
C SER A 203 -4.14 12.46 -5.78
N ALA A 204 -4.21 13.28 -4.72
CA ALA A 204 -4.65 12.83 -3.40
C ALA A 204 -6.09 12.32 -3.41
N ARG A 205 -7.00 12.99 -4.13
CA ARG A 205 -8.40 12.54 -4.26
C ARG A 205 -8.53 11.26 -5.08
N VAL A 206 -7.73 11.09 -6.13
CA VAL A 206 -7.74 9.88 -6.95
C VAL A 206 -7.22 8.70 -6.13
N ASP A 207 -6.19 8.88 -5.30
CA ASP A 207 -5.72 7.87 -4.36
C ASP A 207 -6.80 7.51 -3.33
N ASP A 208 -7.40 8.51 -2.68
CA ASP A 208 -8.51 8.31 -1.73
C ASP A 208 -9.65 7.47 -2.34
N VAL A 209 -10.00 7.72 -3.61
CA VAL A 209 -11.03 6.95 -4.32
C VAL A 209 -10.56 5.55 -4.67
N ALA A 210 -9.34 5.40 -5.19
CA ALA A 210 -8.81 4.11 -5.62
C ALA A 210 -8.65 3.13 -4.43
N ASN A 211 -8.25 3.64 -3.27
CA ASN A 211 -8.07 2.88 -2.04
C ASN A 211 -9.36 2.65 -1.25
N PHE A 212 -10.48 3.24 -1.65
CA PHE A 212 -11.73 3.18 -0.88
C PHE A 212 -12.22 1.76 -0.61
N ILE A 213 -12.36 0.93 -1.66
CA ILE A 213 -12.81 -0.46 -1.52
C ILE A 213 -11.70 -1.35 -0.91
N PRO A 214 -10.46 -1.35 -1.43
CA PRO A 214 -9.36 -2.15 -0.87
C PRO A 214 -9.13 -1.95 0.64
N ALA A 215 -9.14 -0.70 1.12
CA ALA A 215 -8.92 -0.41 2.53
C ALA A 215 -10.02 -1.00 3.43
N ARG A 216 -11.28 -0.94 2.98
CA ARG A 216 -12.43 -1.49 3.71
C ARG A 216 -12.40 -3.01 3.74
N LEU A 217 -12.08 -3.66 2.62
CA LEU A 217 -11.89 -5.12 2.58
C LEU A 217 -10.77 -5.54 3.54
N THR A 218 -9.68 -4.77 3.58
CA THR A 218 -8.54 -5.03 4.48
C THR A 218 -8.96 -4.96 5.94
N GLY A 219 -9.56 -3.85 6.37
CA GLY A 219 -9.94 -3.64 7.77
C GLY A 219 -11.12 -4.50 8.24
N LEU A 220 -12.11 -4.72 7.39
CA LEU A 220 -13.33 -5.45 7.77
C LEU A 220 -13.18 -6.98 7.65
N ILE A 221 -12.40 -7.46 6.69
CA ILE A 221 -12.35 -8.89 6.33
C ILE A 221 -10.94 -9.44 6.57
N PHE A 222 -9.94 -8.95 5.86
CA PHE A 222 -8.65 -9.65 5.79
C PHE A 222 -7.88 -9.60 7.12
N VAL A 223 -7.79 -8.43 7.77
CA VAL A 223 -7.07 -8.29 9.05
C VAL A 223 -7.75 -9.08 10.18
N PRO A 224 -9.09 -8.99 10.36
CA PRO A 224 -9.78 -9.84 11.32
C PRO A 224 -9.58 -11.33 11.04
N LEU A 225 -9.83 -11.82 9.82
CA LEU A 225 -9.64 -13.24 9.50
C LEU A 225 -8.20 -13.70 9.74
N SER A 226 -7.21 -12.86 9.41
CA SER A 226 -5.81 -13.14 9.69
C SER A 226 -5.54 -13.23 11.19
N SER A 227 -6.15 -12.35 11.98
CA SER A 227 -6.05 -12.37 13.45
C SER A 227 -6.64 -13.65 14.02
N LEU A 228 -7.76 -14.14 13.48
CA LEU A 228 -8.35 -15.43 13.87
C LEU A 228 -7.40 -16.60 13.59
N ILE A 229 -6.81 -16.66 12.39
CA ILE A 229 -5.88 -17.73 11.98
C ILE A 229 -4.60 -17.71 12.83
N LEU A 230 -4.10 -16.52 13.18
CA LEU A 230 -2.88 -16.35 13.97
C LEU A 230 -3.11 -16.50 15.49
N GLY A 231 -4.36 -16.63 15.95
CA GLY A 231 -4.68 -16.68 17.38
C GLY A 231 -4.55 -15.33 18.10
N TYR A 232 -4.66 -14.21 17.37
CA TYR A 232 -4.73 -12.85 17.93
C TYR A 232 -6.19 -12.44 18.20
N ASP A 233 -6.43 -11.21 18.64
CA ASP A 233 -7.77 -10.78 19.06
C ASP A 233 -8.68 -10.37 17.88
N PHE A 234 -9.27 -11.38 17.22
CA PHE A 234 -10.27 -11.20 16.16
C PHE A 234 -11.44 -10.30 16.57
N LYS A 235 -11.98 -10.50 17.78
CA LYS A 235 -13.17 -9.78 18.25
C LYS A 235 -12.85 -8.31 18.45
N ASN A 236 -11.71 -8.01 19.06
CA ASN A 236 -11.27 -6.64 19.27
C ASN A 236 -10.82 -5.97 17.96
N SER A 237 -10.25 -6.72 17.01
CA SER A 237 -9.98 -6.23 15.65
C SER A 237 -11.24 -5.66 14.98
N LEU A 238 -12.34 -6.43 14.98
CA LEU A 238 -13.63 -5.96 14.45
C LEU A 238 -14.22 -4.80 15.27
N LYS A 239 -14.19 -4.90 16.60
CA LYS A 239 -14.70 -3.85 17.49
C LYS A 239 -13.99 -2.52 17.24
N ALA A 240 -12.66 -2.53 17.17
CA ALA A 240 -11.86 -1.35 16.88
C ALA A 240 -12.13 -0.82 15.46
N PHE A 241 -12.26 -1.71 14.45
CA PHE A 241 -12.64 -1.32 13.10
C PHE A 241 -13.95 -0.52 13.07
N PHE A 242 -15.04 -1.05 13.62
CA PHE A 242 -16.33 -0.35 13.59
C PHE A 242 -16.31 0.97 14.38
N ARG A 243 -15.56 1.04 15.48
CA ARG A 243 -15.50 2.20 16.36
C ARG A 243 -14.59 3.31 15.82
N ASP A 244 -13.43 2.96 15.26
CA ASP A 244 -12.32 3.89 15.05
C ASP A 244 -11.90 4.08 13.58
N ARG A 245 -12.43 3.31 12.61
CA ARG A 245 -12.00 3.38 11.19
C ARG A 245 -12.03 4.77 10.55
N ASN A 246 -12.80 5.71 11.10
CA ASN A 246 -12.94 7.08 10.61
C ASN A 246 -12.09 8.10 11.39
N LYS A 247 -11.27 7.66 12.35
CA LYS A 247 -10.43 8.52 13.20
C LYS A 247 -9.05 8.79 12.58
N HIS A 248 -9.00 8.97 11.27
CA HIS A 248 -7.78 9.30 10.53
C HIS A 248 -8.05 10.44 9.54
N SER A 249 -7.01 11.19 9.17
CA SER A 249 -7.13 12.31 8.23
C SER A 249 -7.33 11.84 6.78
N SER A 250 -6.80 10.66 6.45
CA SER A 250 -7.15 9.90 5.24
C SER A 250 -8.41 9.05 5.50
N PRO A 251 -9.37 9.01 4.56
CA PRO A 251 -10.56 8.17 4.65
C PRO A 251 -10.26 6.65 4.62
N ASN A 252 -9.02 6.28 4.30
CA ASN A 252 -8.61 4.89 4.03
C ASN A 252 -7.63 4.33 5.07
N SER A 253 -6.59 5.06 5.50
CA SER A 253 -5.56 4.50 6.40
C SER A 253 -6.16 3.99 7.72
N GLY A 254 -7.14 4.72 8.27
CA GLY A 254 -7.85 4.33 9.49
C GLY A 254 -8.57 2.97 9.40
N GLN A 255 -8.93 2.50 8.20
CA GLN A 255 -9.61 1.22 8.00
C GLN A 255 -8.72 0.04 8.42
N SER A 256 -7.49 -0.05 7.90
CA SER A 256 -6.57 -1.13 8.26
C SER A 256 -5.94 -0.88 9.63
N GLU A 257 -5.57 0.36 9.94
CA GLU A 257 -4.98 0.73 11.24
C GLU A 257 -5.88 0.33 12.41
N SER A 258 -7.18 0.63 12.36
CA SER A 258 -8.10 0.26 13.44
C SER A 258 -8.20 -1.24 13.64
N ALA A 259 -8.21 -2.03 12.56
CA ALA A 259 -8.23 -3.48 12.64
C ALA A 259 -6.93 -4.06 13.21
N TYR A 260 -5.77 -3.53 12.82
CA TYR A 260 -4.47 -3.91 13.37
C TYR A 260 -4.35 -3.55 14.86
N ALA A 261 -4.76 -2.34 15.23
CA ALA A 261 -4.73 -1.85 16.61
C ALA A 261 -5.57 -2.75 17.52
N GLY A 262 -6.79 -3.09 17.09
CA GLY A 262 -7.67 -4.01 17.80
C GLY A 262 -7.09 -5.43 17.91
N ALA A 263 -6.55 -5.97 16.82
CA ALA A 263 -5.95 -7.31 16.78
C ALA A 263 -4.78 -7.48 17.75
N LEU A 264 -3.98 -6.43 17.93
CA LEU A 264 -2.76 -6.45 18.73
C LEU A 264 -2.94 -5.87 20.14
N GLY A 265 -4.09 -5.27 20.44
CA GLY A 265 -4.38 -4.61 21.73
C GLY A 265 -3.55 -3.35 21.97
N ILE A 266 -3.20 -2.64 20.89
CA ILE A 266 -2.37 -1.43 20.90
C ILE A 266 -3.19 -0.20 20.48
N GLN A 267 -2.63 0.99 20.68
CA GLN A 267 -3.25 2.26 20.29
C GLN A 267 -2.31 3.10 19.43
N PHE A 268 -2.77 3.48 18.23
CA PHE A 268 -2.08 4.41 17.35
C PHE A 268 -2.48 5.87 17.62
N GLY A 269 -1.72 6.80 17.04
CA GLY A 269 -1.98 8.23 17.07
C GLY A 269 -1.39 8.95 18.29
N GLY A 270 -2.08 10.01 18.72
CA GLY A 270 -1.60 10.96 19.72
C GLY A 270 -0.56 11.94 19.18
N LYS A 271 0.22 12.56 20.08
CA LYS A 271 1.30 13.52 19.73
C LYS A 271 2.33 12.93 18.76
N ILE A 272 2.55 13.64 17.66
CA ILE A 272 3.58 13.39 16.64
C ILE A 272 4.15 14.75 16.20
N SER A 273 5.46 14.83 15.93
CA SER A 273 6.10 16.05 15.42
C SER A 273 6.47 15.92 13.95
N TYR A 274 6.23 16.97 13.17
CA TYR A 274 6.66 17.10 11.77
C TYR A 274 7.40 18.42 11.58
N PHE A 275 8.65 18.38 11.11
CA PHE A 275 9.46 19.57 10.84
C PHE A 275 9.50 20.53 12.05
N GLY A 276 9.59 19.96 13.26
CA GLY A 276 9.61 20.70 14.53
C GLY A 276 8.26 21.24 15.02
N LYS A 277 7.14 20.88 14.39
CA LYS A 277 5.78 21.26 14.82
C LYS A 277 5.02 20.04 15.34
N ASP A 278 4.44 20.16 16.53
CA ASP A 278 3.63 19.11 17.13
C ASP A 278 2.19 19.11 16.59
N TYR A 279 1.69 17.91 16.32
CA TYR A 279 0.33 17.63 15.88
C TYR A 279 -0.27 16.54 16.76
N GLU A 280 -1.53 16.70 17.13
CA GLU A 280 -2.30 15.68 17.86
C GLU A 280 -3.12 14.86 16.86
N LYS A 281 -2.69 13.65 16.53
CA LYS A 281 -3.52 12.71 15.77
C LYS A 281 -4.60 12.13 16.67
N GLN A 282 -5.79 11.90 16.11
CA GLN A 282 -6.82 11.14 16.80
C GLN A 282 -6.29 9.73 17.13
N LYS A 283 -6.75 9.19 18.26
CA LYS A 283 -6.32 7.87 18.76
C LYS A 283 -7.17 6.77 18.13
N ILE A 284 -6.52 5.70 17.67
CA ILE A 284 -7.14 4.53 17.05
C ILE A 284 -6.77 3.28 17.85
N GLY A 285 -7.75 2.47 18.24
CA GLY A 285 -7.55 1.29 19.09
C GLY A 285 -7.53 1.59 20.59
N ASP A 286 -7.29 0.54 21.38
CA ASP A 286 -7.27 0.58 22.84
C ASP A 286 -5.88 0.21 23.35
N LYS A 287 -5.35 0.98 24.31
CA LYS A 287 -4.08 0.69 24.97
C LYS A 287 -4.26 -0.41 26.02
N LEU A 288 -4.48 -1.66 25.56
CA LEU A 288 -4.67 -2.82 26.44
C LEU A 288 -3.35 -3.35 27.01
N LYS A 289 -2.23 -2.95 26.38
CA LYS A 289 -0.87 -3.23 26.79
C LYS A 289 0.06 -2.10 26.38
N GLU A 290 1.27 -2.08 26.93
CA GLU A 290 2.37 -1.27 26.42
C GLU A 290 2.89 -1.84 25.09
N PHE A 291 3.56 -0.98 24.31
CA PHE A 291 4.20 -1.40 23.07
C PHE A 291 5.37 -2.34 23.38
N ASP A 292 5.46 -3.40 22.59
CA ASP A 292 6.58 -4.35 22.61
C ASP A 292 7.10 -4.48 21.17
N TYR A 293 8.41 -4.61 20.99
CA TYR A 293 8.98 -4.79 19.66
C TYR A 293 8.44 -6.08 18.99
N GLU A 294 7.99 -7.07 19.76
CA GLU A 294 7.25 -8.24 19.23
C GLU A 294 5.95 -7.86 18.49
N ASP A 295 5.36 -6.68 18.73
CA ASP A 295 4.21 -6.20 17.97
C ASP A 295 4.55 -5.94 16.50
N ILE A 296 5.80 -5.55 16.20
CA ILE A 296 6.28 -5.42 14.82
C ILE A 296 6.22 -6.77 14.13
N LYS A 297 6.73 -7.82 14.79
CA LYS A 297 6.70 -9.19 14.28
C LYS A 297 5.27 -9.68 14.09
N LYS A 298 4.38 -9.42 15.06
CA LYS A 298 2.96 -9.78 14.94
C LYS A 298 2.27 -9.06 13.79
N ALA A 299 2.57 -7.77 13.58
CA ALA A 299 2.06 -7.01 12.45
C ALA A 299 2.54 -7.58 11.11
N VAL A 300 3.81 -7.96 11.01
CA VAL A 300 4.35 -8.64 9.82
C VAL A 300 3.67 -9.99 9.59
N ASN A 301 3.35 -10.75 10.65
CA ASN A 301 2.59 -12.00 10.49
C ASN A 301 1.17 -11.74 9.95
N ILE A 302 0.48 -10.70 10.44
CA ILE A 302 -0.83 -10.29 9.90
C ILE A 302 -0.68 -9.96 8.42
N LEU A 303 0.32 -9.15 8.02
CA LEU A 303 0.58 -8.81 6.62
C LEU A 303 0.70 -10.05 5.72
N TYR A 304 1.50 -11.05 6.12
CA TYR A 304 1.64 -12.28 5.33
C TYR A 304 0.33 -13.04 5.20
N VAL A 305 -0.42 -13.22 6.30
CA VAL A 305 -1.69 -13.95 6.26
C VAL A 305 -2.76 -13.18 5.49
N VAL A 306 -2.81 -11.84 5.62
CA VAL A 306 -3.67 -10.95 4.82
C VAL A 306 -3.38 -11.14 3.34
N SER A 307 -2.10 -11.10 2.95
CA SER A 307 -1.71 -11.26 1.55
C SER A 307 -2.11 -12.62 0.98
N LEU A 308 -2.00 -13.67 1.78
CA LEU A 308 -2.36 -15.04 1.40
C LEU A 308 -3.87 -15.21 1.24
N ILE A 309 -4.65 -14.78 2.24
CA ILE A 309 -6.12 -14.85 2.19
C ILE A 309 -6.65 -14.06 1.01
N ALA A 310 -6.15 -12.84 0.80
CA ALA A 310 -6.58 -11.99 -0.32
C ALA A 310 -6.24 -12.64 -1.67
N THR A 311 -5.03 -13.20 -1.82
CA THR A 311 -4.62 -13.92 -3.03
C THR A 311 -5.55 -15.09 -3.33
N ILE A 312 -5.80 -15.95 -2.33
CA ILE A 312 -6.70 -17.10 -2.47
C ILE A 312 -8.11 -16.63 -2.81
N SER A 313 -8.60 -15.60 -2.13
CA SER A 313 -9.95 -15.05 -2.36
C SER A 313 -10.12 -14.53 -3.78
N PHE A 314 -9.17 -13.73 -4.29
CA PHE A 314 -9.22 -13.21 -5.66
C PHE A 314 -9.10 -14.33 -6.70
N ILE A 315 -8.26 -15.34 -6.47
CA ILE A 315 -8.17 -16.51 -7.34
C ILE A 315 -9.50 -17.28 -7.33
N MET A 316 -10.05 -17.62 -6.16
CA MET A 316 -11.29 -18.37 -6.04
C MET A 316 -12.47 -17.63 -6.68
N LEU A 317 -12.61 -16.33 -6.42
CA LEU A 317 -13.65 -15.51 -7.03
C LEU A 317 -13.49 -15.45 -8.55
N SER A 318 -12.26 -15.34 -9.06
CA SER A 318 -12.03 -15.35 -10.51
C SER A 318 -12.46 -16.68 -11.15
N ILE A 319 -12.20 -17.81 -10.49
CA ILE A 319 -12.62 -19.14 -10.95
C ILE A 319 -14.15 -19.26 -10.90
N ILE A 320 -14.77 -18.88 -9.79
CA ILE A 320 -16.23 -18.94 -9.61
C ILE A 320 -16.95 -18.12 -10.67
N ILE A 321 -16.51 -16.89 -10.93
CA ILE A 321 -17.14 -16.02 -11.93
C ILE A 321 -17.04 -16.64 -13.33
N VAL A 322 -15.95 -17.32 -13.65
CA VAL A 322 -15.75 -18.00 -14.94
C VAL A 322 -16.57 -19.27 -15.07
N LEU A 323 -16.84 -19.95 -13.95
CA LEU A 323 -17.68 -21.14 -13.96
C LEU A 323 -19.17 -20.79 -14.03
N LEU A 324 -19.56 -19.60 -13.55
CA LEU A 324 -20.95 -19.15 -13.52
C LEU A 324 -21.37 -18.30 -14.73
N GLY A 325 -20.42 -17.79 -15.51
CA GLY A 325 -20.66 -16.95 -16.70
C GLY A 325 -20.30 -17.67 -17.99
#